data_AF-A0A955KDZ7-F1
#
_entry.id   AF-A0A955KDZ7-F1
#
_cell.length_a   1.000
_cell.length_b   1.000
_cell.length_c   1.000
_cell.angle_alpha   90.00
_cell.angle_beta   90.00
_cell.angle_gamma   90.00
#
_symmetry.space_group_name_H-M   'P 1'
#
loop_
_entity.id
_entity.type
_entity.pdbx_description
1 polymer ?
#
loop_
_entity_poly.entity_id
_entity_poly.type
_entity_poly.pdbx_seq_one_letter_code
_entity_poly.pdbx_strand_id
1 'polypeptide(L)'
;MNTEKKSEWLNVKNILVALVGIIVMYFIVTTLVDLRFQALEIATKVRISDQEALLDKIAEITARNGADSVTESIIKDCSVTERIQFDTLLGHLNNGLDKTELVELERLFGRCGRFFSDRKSVMVSRLSREVEIYSDYVDQLSTITGHSQTTSFPVGEWEALAKAERKQAEYSVELVRLQDAIISTLLLGKNAESEEINEILKQVQEVQTNLYEAKKATIDITNSLSSL
;
A
#
# COMPACT_ATOMS: atom_id res chain seq x y z
N MET A 1 -10.07 11.50 -83.69
CA MET A 1 -10.02 12.46 -82.56
C MET A 1 -11.04 12.15 -81.44
N ASN A 2 -11.43 10.88 -81.24
CA ASN A 2 -12.45 10.49 -80.23
C ASN A 2 -11.98 9.36 -79.28
N THR A 3 -10.85 8.72 -79.56
CA THR A 3 -10.27 7.63 -78.76
C THR A 3 -9.40 8.14 -77.61
N GLU A 4 -8.72 9.28 -77.81
CA GLU A 4 -7.80 9.87 -76.83
C GLU A 4 -8.53 10.47 -75.61
N LYS A 5 -9.62 11.23 -75.83
CA LYS A 5 -10.49 11.75 -74.76
C LYS A 5 -11.16 10.64 -73.93
N LYS A 6 -11.44 9.49 -74.52
CA LYS A 6 -12.08 8.35 -73.83
C LYS A 6 -11.09 7.65 -72.88
N SER A 7 -9.81 7.58 -73.27
CA SER A 7 -8.72 7.06 -72.44
C SER A 7 -8.47 7.95 -71.20
N GLU A 8 -8.37 9.26 -71.39
CA GLU A 8 -8.18 10.21 -70.29
C GLU A 8 -9.34 10.19 -69.29
N TRP A 9 -10.58 10.12 -69.78
CA TRP A 9 -11.76 10.05 -68.92
C TRP A 9 -11.82 8.75 -68.10
N LEU A 10 -11.42 7.62 -68.68
CA LEU A 10 -11.33 6.34 -67.95
C LEU A 10 -10.24 6.38 -66.87
N ASN A 11 -9.10 7.02 -67.14
CA ASN A 11 -8.03 7.19 -66.16
C ASN A 11 -8.45 8.10 -65.00
N VAL A 12 -9.11 9.23 -65.29
CA VAL A 12 -9.64 10.12 -64.24
C VAL A 12 -10.69 9.40 -63.39
N LYS A 13 -11.61 8.63 -63.99
CA LYS A 13 -12.59 7.83 -63.26
C LYS A 13 -11.93 6.81 -62.33
N ASN A 14 -10.89 6.11 -62.79
CA ASN A 14 -10.18 5.13 -61.98
C ASN A 14 -9.44 5.77 -60.80
N ILE A 15 -8.81 6.94 -61.00
CA ILE A 15 -8.17 7.71 -59.94
C ILE A 15 -9.20 8.17 -58.88
N LEU A 16 -10.36 8.65 -59.33
CA LEU A 16 -11.43 9.10 -58.44
C LEU A 16 -12.00 7.96 -57.60
N VAL A 17 -12.21 6.78 -58.20
CA VAL A 17 -12.63 5.58 -57.48
C VAL A 17 -11.58 5.14 -56.45
N ALA A 18 -10.29 5.18 -56.80
CA ALA A 18 -9.21 4.86 -55.86
C ALA A 18 -9.17 5.83 -54.67
N LEU A 19 -9.32 7.14 -54.91
CA LEU A 19 -9.37 8.16 -53.86
C LEU A 19 -10.57 7.96 -52.92
N VAL A 20 -11.76 7.72 -53.47
CA VAL A 20 -12.95 7.41 -52.66
C VAL A 20 -12.74 6.13 -51.85
N GLY A 21 -12.13 5.10 -52.44
CA GLY A 21 -11.77 3.87 -51.74
C GLY A 21 -10.84 4.11 -50.55
N ILE A 22 -9.82 4.95 -50.72
CA ILE A 22 -8.90 5.33 -49.64
C ILE A 22 -9.64 6.09 -48.53
N ILE A 23 -10.50 7.05 -48.87
CA ILE A 23 -11.28 7.82 -47.90
C ILE A 23 -12.20 6.89 -47.10
N VAL A 24 -12.96 6.03 -47.77
CA VAL A 24 -13.86 5.07 -47.10
C VAL A 24 -13.06 4.12 -46.21
N MET A 25 -11.94 3.60 -46.69
CA MET A 25 -11.08 2.72 -45.89
C MET A 25 -10.50 3.44 -44.67
N TYR A 26 -10.06 4.69 -44.82
CA TYR A 26 -9.62 5.54 -43.71
C TYR A 26 -10.74 5.70 -42.67
N PHE A 27 -11.96 6.06 -43.08
CA PHE A 27 -13.11 6.19 -42.17
C PHE A 27 -13.46 4.89 -41.45
N ILE A 28 -13.40 3.74 -42.13
CA ILE A 28 -13.62 2.43 -41.50
C ILE A 28 -12.54 2.13 -40.47
N VAL A 29 -11.27 2.40 -40.79
CA VAL A 29 -10.16 2.17 -39.86
C VAL A 29 -10.26 3.09 -38.65
N THR A 30 -10.54 4.39 -38.84
CA THR A 30 -10.67 5.34 -37.72
C THR A 30 -11.83 4.97 -36.81
N THR A 31 -13.00 4.65 -37.35
CA THR A 31 -14.16 4.24 -36.54
C THR A 31 -13.91 2.95 -35.76
N LEU A 32 -13.25 1.96 -36.35
CA LEU A 32 -12.86 0.74 -35.63
C LEU A 32 -11.84 1.00 -34.53
N VAL A 33 -10.90 1.92 -34.76
CA VAL A 33 -9.91 2.34 -33.77
C VAL A 33 -10.59 3.06 -32.60
N ASP A 34 -11.50 3.99 -32.88
CA ASP A 34 -12.25 4.73 -31.85
C ASP A 34 -13.08 3.80 -30.96
N LEU A 35 -13.77 2.82 -31.56
CA LEU A 35 -14.53 1.81 -30.80
C LEU A 35 -13.64 0.98 -29.87
N ARG A 36 -12.43 0.62 -30.32
CA ARG A 36 -11.47 -0.11 -29.49
C ARG A 36 -10.93 0.74 -28.34
N PHE A 37 -10.62 2.01 -28.59
CA PHE A 37 -10.19 2.91 -27.52
C PHE A 37 -11.28 3.15 -26.48
N GLN A 38 -12.54 3.33 -26.88
CA GLN A 38 -13.66 3.43 -25.94
C GLN A 38 -13.83 2.16 -25.10
N ALA A 39 -13.74 0.99 -25.73
CA ALA A 39 -13.84 -0.28 -25.01
C ALA A 39 -12.68 -0.46 -23.99
N LEU A 40 -11.46 -0.07 -24.37
CA LEU A 40 -10.30 -0.07 -23.49
C LEU A 40 -10.45 0.92 -22.34
N GLU A 41 -10.94 2.13 -22.61
CA GLU A 41 -11.20 3.15 -21.60
C GLU A 41 -12.16 2.63 -20.53
N ILE A 42 -13.29 2.05 -20.94
CA ILE A 42 -14.29 1.46 -20.04
C ILE A 42 -13.67 0.32 -19.23
N ALA A 43 -12.96 -0.60 -19.88
CA ALA A 43 -12.32 -1.73 -19.20
C ALA A 43 -11.28 -1.27 -18.16
N THR A 44 -10.48 -0.25 -18.48
CA THR A 44 -9.51 0.32 -17.55
C THR A 44 -10.20 1.02 -16.37
N LYS A 45 -11.28 1.78 -16.60
CA LYS A 45 -12.07 2.38 -15.53
C LYS A 45 -12.65 1.34 -14.56
N VAL A 46 -13.13 0.20 -15.08
CA VAL A 46 -13.59 -0.90 -14.23
C VAL A 46 -12.44 -1.44 -13.37
N ARG A 47 -11.25 -1.65 -13.95
CA ARG A 47 -10.08 -2.10 -13.18
C ARG A 47 -9.66 -1.11 -12.10
N ILE A 48 -9.71 0.20 -12.39
CA ILE A 48 -9.42 1.25 -11.41
C ILE A 48 -10.41 1.14 -10.24
N SER A 49 -11.70 1.02 -10.54
CA SER A 49 -12.73 0.88 -9.50
C SER A 49 -12.58 -0.40 -8.68
N ASP A 50 -12.29 -1.55 -9.31
CA ASP A 50 -12.02 -2.80 -8.62
C ASP A 50 -10.79 -2.69 -7.70
N GLN A 51 -9.75 -2.01 -8.17
CA GLN A 51 -8.51 -1.78 -7.43
C GLN A 51 -8.71 -0.82 -6.25
N GLU A 52 -9.53 0.22 -6.43
CA GLU A 52 -9.90 1.17 -5.36
C GLU A 52 -10.64 0.46 -4.23
N ALA A 53 -11.62 -0.40 -4.55
CA ALA A 53 -12.32 -1.21 -3.55
C ALA A 53 -11.38 -2.18 -2.81
N LEU A 54 -10.36 -2.70 -3.49
CA LEU A 54 -9.31 -3.51 -2.87
C LEU A 54 -8.44 -2.67 -1.91
N LEU A 55 -8.05 -1.46 -2.34
CA LEU A 55 -7.28 -0.52 -1.53
C LEU A 55 -8.02 -0.14 -0.25
N ASP A 56 -9.31 0.20 -0.35
CA ASP A 56 -10.18 0.50 0.79
C ASP A 56 -10.16 -0.63 1.81
N LYS A 57 -10.36 -1.87 1.34
CA LYS A 57 -10.36 -3.05 2.21
C LYS A 57 -9.01 -3.26 2.89
N ILE A 58 -7.91 -3.12 2.16
CA ILE A 58 -6.56 -3.28 2.72
C ILE A 58 -6.26 -2.17 3.72
N ALA A 59 -6.63 -0.93 3.41
CA ALA A 59 -6.47 0.21 4.31
C ALA A 59 -7.27 0.02 5.60
N GLU A 60 -8.55 -0.40 5.52
CA GLU A 60 -9.38 -0.68 6.70
C GLU A 60 -8.76 -1.77 7.59
N ILE A 61 -8.32 -2.88 6.99
CA ILE A 61 -7.67 -3.98 7.71
C ILE A 61 -6.37 -3.48 8.36
N THR A 62 -5.55 -2.74 7.62
CA THR A 62 -4.25 -2.22 8.10
C THR A 62 -4.44 -1.23 9.26
N ALA A 63 -5.41 -0.31 9.15
CA ALA A 63 -5.72 0.70 10.16
C ALA A 63 -6.17 0.08 11.48
N ARG A 64 -6.90 -1.04 11.42
CA ARG A 64 -7.32 -1.82 12.61
C ARG A 64 -6.23 -2.77 13.13
N ASN A 65 -5.01 -2.69 12.60
CA ASN A 65 -3.91 -3.62 12.85
C ASN A 65 -4.29 -5.08 12.54
N GLY A 66 -5.28 -5.33 11.68
CA GLY A 66 -5.67 -6.66 11.24
C GLY A 66 -4.69 -7.23 10.21
N ALA A 67 -5.01 -8.42 9.73
CA ALA A 67 -4.35 -9.04 8.60
C ALA A 67 -5.39 -9.80 7.76
N ASP A 68 -5.09 -10.00 6.49
CA ASP A 68 -5.82 -10.97 5.69
C ASP A 68 -5.26 -12.39 5.87
N SER A 69 -5.98 -13.36 5.32
CA SER A 69 -5.62 -14.78 5.44
C SER A 69 -4.24 -15.12 4.88
N VAL A 70 -3.75 -14.37 3.89
CA VAL A 70 -2.42 -14.61 3.32
C VAL A 70 -1.37 -14.16 4.32
N THR A 71 -1.50 -12.95 4.86
CA THR A 71 -0.59 -12.44 5.88
C THR A 71 -0.62 -13.29 7.16
N GLU A 72 -1.80 -13.74 7.60
CA GLU A 72 -1.94 -14.65 8.76
C GLU A 72 -1.26 -16.01 8.55
N SER A 73 -1.14 -16.47 7.30
CA SER A 73 -0.44 -17.71 6.99
C SER A 73 1.09 -17.58 7.07
N ILE A 74 1.61 -16.37 6.85
CA ILE A 74 3.03 -16.03 6.83
C ILE A 74 3.51 -15.66 8.24
N ILE A 75 2.78 -14.75 8.90
CA ILE A 75 3.10 -14.24 10.24
C ILE A 75 2.29 -15.02 11.26
N LYS A 76 2.93 -16.02 11.86
CA LYS A 76 2.32 -16.84 12.91
C LYS A 76 2.51 -16.19 14.27
N ASP A 77 1.42 -16.11 15.01
CA ASP A 77 1.48 -15.73 16.43
C ASP A 77 2.16 -16.85 17.25
N CYS A 78 2.67 -16.49 18.42
CA CYS A 78 3.02 -17.46 19.43
C CYS A 78 1.77 -18.15 19.99
N SER A 79 1.94 -19.27 20.69
CA SER A 79 0.79 -19.99 21.24
C SER A 79 0.05 -19.16 22.30
N VAL A 80 -1.25 -19.41 22.49
CA VAL A 80 -2.05 -18.72 23.52
C VAL A 80 -1.43 -18.85 24.91
N THR A 81 -0.87 -20.02 25.23
CA THR A 81 -0.18 -20.27 26.50
C THR A 81 1.05 -19.37 26.66
N GLU A 82 1.87 -19.24 25.60
CA GLU A 82 3.05 -18.37 25.62
C GLU A 82 2.65 -16.89 25.72
N ARG A 83 1.59 -16.47 25.03
CA ARG A 83 1.07 -15.10 25.11
C ARG A 83 0.64 -14.75 26.54
N ILE A 84 -0.12 -15.64 27.20
CA ILE A 84 -0.54 -15.44 28.59
C ILE A 84 0.68 -15.34 29.54
N GLN A 85 1.67 -16.22 29.36
CA GLN A 85 2.90 -16.17 30.16
C GLN A 85 3.68 -14.89 29.92
N PHE A 86 3.81 -14.46 28.67
CA PHE A 86 4.48 -13.23 28.28
C PHE A 86 3.81 -12.00 28.93
N ASP A 87 2.49 -11.90 28.83
CA ASP A 87 1.72 -10.80 29.42
C ASP A 87 1.80 -10.80 30.96
N THR A 88 1.83 -11.99 31.57
CA THR A 88 2.01 -12.14 33.02
C THR A 88 3.37 -11.62 33.47
N LEU A 89 4.46 -12.02 32.79
CA LEU A 89 5.81 -11.57 33.12
C LEU A 89 5.99 -10.06 32.88
N LEU A 90 5.44 -9.52 31.79
CA LEU A 90 5.42 -8.07 31.57
C LEU A 90 4.68 -7.31 32.67
N GLY A 91 3.55 -7.83 33.16
CA GLY A 91 2.79 -7.23 34.25
C GLY A 91 3.56 -7.19 35.57
N HIS A 92 4.48 -8.13 35.79
CA HIS A 92 5.32 -8.21 36.98
C HIS A 92 6.61 -7.38 36.89
N LEU A 93 6.94 -6.81 35.72
CA LEU A 93 8.18 -6.06 35.51
C LEU A 93 8.40 -4.94 36.54
N ASN A 94 7.32 -4.24 36.91
CA ASN A 94 7.36 -3.15 37.91
C ASN A 94 7.64 -3.62 39.35
N ASN A 95 7.32 -4.88 39.67
CA ASN A 95 7.56 -5.45 40.99
C ASN A 95 8.97 -6.07 41.11
N GLY A 96 9.75 -6.00 40.03
CA GLY A 96 11.01 -6.71 39.89
C GLY A 96 10.77 -8.16 39.51
N LEU A 97 11.42 -8.59 38.43
CA LEU A 97 11.50 -9.99 38.05
C LEU A 97 12.81 -10.58 38.56
N ASP A 98 12.77 -11.84 39.00
CA ASP A 98 14.00 -12.56 39.28
C ASP A 98 14.76 -12.87 37.97
N LYS A 99 16.01 -13.33 38.10
CA LYS A 99 16.85 -13.59 36.92
C LYS A 99 16.27 -14.67 36.01
N THR A 100 15.61 -15.68 36.56
CA THR A 100 15.03 -16.79 35.80
C THR A 100 13.78 -16.31 35.04
N GLU A 101 12.96 -15.48 35.68
CA GLU A 101 11.81 -14.83 35.07
C GLU A 101 12.21 -13.85 33.95
N LEU A 102 13.30 -13.09 34.12
CA LEU A 102 13.82 -12.21 33.07
C LEU A 102 14.32 -12.98 31.85
N VAL A 103 15.00 -14.12 32.04
CA VAL A 103 15.45 -14.97 30.93
C VAL A 103 14.25 -15.56 30.19
N GLU A 104 13.22 -15.98 30.92
CA GLU A 104 11.99 -16.47 30.30
C GLU A 104 11.22 -15.36 29.57
N LEU A 105 11.21 -14.14 30.12
CA LEU A 105 10.65 -12.96 29.46
C LEU A 105 11.36 -12.65 28.15
N GLU A 106 12.70 -12.67 28.11
CA GLU A 106 13.49 -12.48 26.88
C GLU A 106 13.15 -13.55 25.82
N ARG A 107 13.11 -14.83 26.23
CA ARG A 107 12.73 -15.94 25.36
C ARG A 107 11.34 -15.75 24.77
N LEU A 108 10.36 -15.36 25.59
CA LEU A 108 8.99 -15.12 25.16
C LEU A 108 8.88 -13.85 24.32
N PHE A 109 9.62 -12.80 24.64
CA PHE A 109 9.68 -11.56 23.85
C PHE A 109 10.16 -11.84 22.42
N GLY A 110 11.22 -12.65 22.26
CA GLY A 110 11.72 -13.07 20.95
C GLY A 110 10.71 -13.86 20.10
N ARG A 111 9.72 -14.52 20.73
CA ARG A 111 8.67 -15.28 20.03
C ARG A 111 7.39 -14.48 19.81
N CYS A 112 6.97 -13.70 20.81
CA CYS A 112 5.65 -13.08 20.88
C CYS A 112 5.68 -11.56 20.61
N GLY A 113 6.80 -10.88 20.92
CA GLY A 113 6.90 -9.43 20.96
C GLY A 113 6.84 -8.75 19.59
N ARG A 114 7.36 -9.43 18.55
CA ARG A 114 7.42 -8.89 17.17
C ARG A 114 6.15 -9.12 16.35
N PHE A 115 5.24 -9.98 16.81
CA PHE A 115 4.09 -10.43 16.03
C PHE A 115 3.27 -9.28 15.43
N PHE A 116 2.89 -8.29 16.23
CA PHE A 116 2.07 -7.17 15.77
C PHE A 116 2.84 -6.23 14.84
N SER A 117 4.11 -5.96 15.10
CA SER A 117 4.94 -5.09 14.26
C SER A 117 5.23 -5.72 12.90
N ASP A 118 5.51 -7.03 12.88
CA ASP A 118 5.80 -7.79 11.66
C ASP A 118 4.54 -7.90 10.80
N ARG A 119 3.40 -8.23 11.44
CA ARG A 119 2.09 -8.28 10.78
C ARG A 119 1.73 -6.95 10.13
N LYS A 120 1.86 -5.84 10.86
CA LYS A 120 1.61 -4.50 10.31
C LYS A 120 2.55 -4.20 9.14
N SER A 121 3.84 -4.51 9.27
CA SER A 121 4.84 -4.24 8.22
C SER A 121 4.52 -4.97 6.90
N VAL A 122 4.04 -6.21 6.97
CA VAL A 122 3.60 -6.98 5.79
C VAL A 122 2.35 -6.36 5.16
N MET A 123 1.33 -6.02 5.97
CA MET A 123 0.10 -5.39 5.47
C MET A 123 0.37 -4.04 4.81
N VAL A 124 1.25 -3.22 5.39
CA VAL A 124 1.66 -1.95 4.80
C VAL A 124 2.40 -2.15 3.48
N SER A 125 3.33 -3.11 3.42
CA SER A 125 4.06 -3.41 2.19
C SER A 125 3.12 -3.84 1.07
N ARG A 126 2.07 -4.60 1.42
CA ARG A 126 0.99 -4.94 0.50
C ARG A 126 0.22 -3.69 0.07
N LEU A 127 -0.20 -2.83 1.00
CA LEU A 127 -0.89 -1.57 0.66
C LEU A 127 -0.07 -0.74 -0.34
N SER A 128 1.22 -0.52 -0.07
CA SER A 128 2.10 0.24 -0.97
C SER A 128 2.13 -0.36 -2.38
N ARG A 129 2.26 -1.69 -2.50
CA ARG A 129 2.23 -2.37 -3.80
C ARG A 129 0.90 -2.20 -4.54
N GLU A 130 -0.22 -2.31 -3.84
CA GLU A 130 -1.54 -2.17 -4.46
C GLU A 130 -1.80 -0.72 -4.90
N VAL A 131 -1.19 0.27 -4.23
CA VAL A 131 -1.22 1.68 -4.65
C VAL A 131 -0.41 1.89 -5.93
N GLU A 132 0.75 1.25 -6.07
CA GLU A 132 1.52 1.27 -7.32
C GLU A 132 0.69 0.72 -8.50
N ILE A 133 0.01 -0.42 -8.31
CA ILE A 133 -0.86 -1.01 -9.34
C ILE A 133 -2.03 -0.09 -9.69
N TYR A 134 -2.62 0.58 -8.70
CA TYR A 134 -3.67 1.57 -8.92
C TYR A 134 -3.17 2.75 -9.75
N SER A 135 -2.01 3.30 -9.40
CA SER A 135 -1.34 4.37 -10.15
C SER A 135 -1.09 3.97 -11.60
N ASP A 136 -0.57 2.76 -11.83
CA ASP A 136 -0.34 2.20 -13.18
C ASP A 136 -1.63 2.14 -14.02
N TYR A 137 -2.77 1.80 -13.42
CA TYR A 137 -4.06 1.80 -14.14
C TYR A 137 -4.55 3.21 -14.47
N VAL A 138 -4.36 4.18 -13.57
CA VAL A 138 -4.69 5.59 -13.83
C VAL A 138 -3.80 6.18 -14.93
N ASP A 139 -2.52 5.82 -14.96
CA ASP A 139 -1.59 6.22 -16.02
C ASP A 139 -1.93 5.58 -17.37
N GLN A 140 -2.33 4.31 -17.38
CA GLN A 140 -2.84 3.65 -18.58
C GLN A 140 -4.10 4.35 -19.11
N LEU A 141 -5.03 4.73 -18.23
CA LEU A 141 -6.22 5.46 -18.63
C LEU A 141 -5.85 6.83 -19.21
N SER A 142 -4.92 7.54 -18.58
CA SER A 142 -4.42 8.83 -19.06
C SER A 142 -3.82 8.73 -20.47
N THR A 143 -3.11 7.63 -20.74
CA THR A 143 -2.55 7.32 -22.06
C THR A 143 -3.64 7.04 -23.09
N ILE A 144 -4.69 6.29 -22.70
CA ILE A 144 -5.84 5.95 -23.56
C ILE A 144 -6.65 7.19 -23.93
N THR A 145 -6.93 8.08 -22.97
CA THR A 145 -7.75 9.28 -23.19
C THR A 145 -6.97 10.47 -23.74
N GLY A 146 -5.63 10.40 -23.72
CA GLY A 146 -4.76 11.48 -24.21
C GLY A 146 -4.68 12.70 -23.29
N HIS A 147 -5.13 12.57 -22.03
CA HIS A 147 -5.06 13.63 -21.02
C HIS A 147 -4.91 13.02 -19.63
N SER A 148 -4.29 13.76 -18.70
CA SER A 148 -4.09 13.27 -17.32
C SER A 148 -5.43 12.97 -16.63
N GLN A 149 -5.46 11.86 -15.89
CA GLN A 149 -6.58 11.41 -15.08
C GLN A 149 -6.29 11.49 -13.57
N THR A 150 -5.10 11.96 -13.18
CA THR A 150 -4.66 12.05 -11.77
C THR A 150 -5.52 12.99 -10.91
N THR A 151 -6.33 13.86 -11.52
CA THR A 151 -7.31 14.69 -10.80
C THR A 151 -8.66 14.02 -10.65
N SER A 152 -8.95 13.02 -11.47
CA SER A 152 -10.21 12.25 -11.42
C SER A 152 -10.10 11.04 -10.49
N PHE A 153 -8.87 10.64 -10.14
CA PHE A 153 -8.57 9.49 -9.32
C PHE A 153 -7.54 9.89 -8.25
N PRO A 154 -7.79 9.67 -6.95
CA PRO A 154 -6.98 10.21 -5.85
C PRO A 154 -5.66 9.45 -5.62
N VAL A 155 -4.81 9.36 -6.65
CA VAL A 155 -3.52 8.64 -6.58
C VAL A 155 -2.62 9.23 -5.50
N GLY A 156 -2.56 10.56 -5.39
CA GLY A 156 -1.70 11.24 -4.43
C GLY A 156 -2.09 10.97 -2.97
N GLU A 157 -3.39 10.89 -2.69
CA GLU A 157 -3.94 10.57 -1.38
C GLU A 157 -3.64 9.12 -0.99
N TRP A 158 -3.79 8.18 -1.92
CA TRP A 158 -3.43 6.77 -1.71
C TRP A 158 -1.93 6.57 -1.44
N GLU A 159 -1.06 7.27 -2.19
CA GLU A 159 0.38 7.28 -1.95
C GLU A 159 0.73 7.88 -0.58
N ALA A 160 0.07 8.98 -0.22
CA ALA A 160 0.26 9.62 1.08
C ALA A 160 -0.17 8.70 2.23
N LEU A 161 -1.30 7.98 2.08
CA LEU A 161 -1.77 7.01 3.05
C LEU A 161 -0.78 5.87 3.24
N ALA A 162 -0.33 5.25 2.14
CA ALA A 162 0.65 4.16 2.17
C ALA A 162 1.96 4.59 2.86
N LYS A 163 2.43 5.82 2.57
CA LYS A 163 3.61 6.40 3.21
C LYS A 163 3.42 6.64 4.70
N ALA A 164 2.25 7.14 5.11
CA ALA A 164 1.94 7.38 6.53
C ALA A 164 1.86 6.07 7.32
N GLU A 165 1.17 5.06 6.77
CA GLU A 165 1.09 3.72 7.36
C GLU A 165 2.47 3.05 7.46
N ARG A 166 3.34 3.27 6.47
CA ARG A 166 4.73 2.80 6.52
C ARG A 166 5.52 3.40 7.67
N LYS A 167 5.42 4.70 7.90
CA LYS A 167 6.05 5.32 9.08
C LYS A 167 5.53 4.72 10.38
N GLN A 168 4.22 4.47 10.49
CA GLN A 168 3.68 3.82 11.68
C GLN A 168 4.25 2.41 11.89
N ALA A 169 4.41 1.62 10.83
CA ALA A 169 5.02 0.31 10.91
C ALA A 169 6.49 0.39 11.35
N GLU A 170 7.27 1.32 10.76
CA GLU A 170 8.66 1.59 11.14
C GLU A 170 8.78 1.95 12.63
N TYR A 171 7.95 2.87 13.14
CA TYR A 171 7.94 3.21 14.56
C TYR A 171 7.48 2.05 15.46
N SER A 172 6.57 1.20 14.99
CA SER A 172 6.14 0.02 15.76
C SER A 172 7.27 -1.00 15.90
N VAL A 173 8.05 -1.22 14.83
CA VAL A 173 9.26 -2.06 14.88
C VAL A 173 10.30 -1.46 15.83
N GLU A 174 10.47 -0.14 15.79
CA GLU A 174 11.42 0.54 16.67
C GLU A 174 11.04 0.45 18.15
N LEU A 175 9.75 0.56 18.49
CA LEU A 175 9.27 0.34 19.87
C LEU A 175 9.59 -1.07 20.36
N VAL A 176 9.40 -2.09 19.52
CA VAL A 176 9.74 -3.47 19.85
C VAL A 176 11.26 -3.63 20.04
N ARG A 177 12.07 -2.99 19.20
CA ARG A 177 13.54 -2.97 19.36
C ARG A 177 13.97 -2.32 20.68
N LEU A 178 13.34 -1.21 21.06
CA LEU A 178 13.64 -0.51 22.31
C LEU A 178 13.20 -1.33 23.54
N GLN A 179 12.06 -2.02 23.47
CA GLN A 179 11.63 -2.96 24.52
C GLN A 179 12.63 -4.11 24.71
N ASP A 180 13.14 -4.69 23.62
CA ASP A 180 14.20 -5.70 23.65
C ASP A 180 15.47 -5.19 24.34
N ALA A 181 15.85 -3.94 24.05
CA ALA A 181 16.99 -3.29 24.68
C ALA A 181 16.79 -3.08 26.19
N ILE A 182 15.58 -2.76 26.64
CA ILE A 182 15.26 -2.66 28.08
C ILE A 182 15.42 -4.03 28.75
N ILE A 183 14.82 -5.09 28.17
CA ILE A 183 14.90 -6.45 28.72
C ILE A 183 16.36 -6.91 28.80
N SER A 184 17.13 -6.71 27.72
CA SER A 184 18.55 -7.02 27.66
C SER A 184 19.36 -6.26 28.73
N THR A 185 19.04 -4.98 28.96
CA THR A 185 19.73 -4.15 29.95
C THR A 185 19.44 -4.63 31.38
N LEU A 186 18.19 -5.00 31.67
CA LEU A 186 17.80 -5.59 32.95
C LEU A 186 18.50 -6.95 33.19
N LEU A 187 18.62 -7.78 32.15
CA LEU A 187 19.34 -9.06 32.22
C LEU A 187 20.83 -8.93 32.54
N LEU A 188 21.44 -7.82 32.14
CA LEU A 188 22.83 -7.48 32.51
C LEU A 188 22.97 -7.02 33.98
N GLY A 189 21.88 -7.02 34.75
CA GLY A 189 21.86 -6.68 36.17
C GLY A 189 21.77 -5.17 36.46
N LYS A 190 21.44 -4.37 35.44
CA LYS A 190 21.12 -2.94 35.65
C LYS A 190 19.75 -2.82 36.29
N ASN A 191 19.58 -1.84 37.17
CA ASN A 191 18.27 -1.56 37.78
C ASN A 191 17.41 -0.71 36.84
N ALA A 192 16.10 -0.68 37.08
CA ALA A 192 15.13 0.06 36.27
C ALA A 192 15.38 1.58 36.21
N GLU A 193 16.16 2.12 37.15
CA GLU A 193 16.47 3.55 37.27
C GLU A 193 17.85 3.90 36.68
N SER A 194 18.52 2.94 36.04
CA SER A 194 19.88 3.15 35.52
C SER A 194 19.87 4.19 34.40
N GLU A 195 21.00 4.88 34.24
CA GLU A 195 21.17 5.89 33.17
C GLU A 195 20.89 5.30 31.79
N GLU A 196 21.33 4.06 31.55
CA GLU A 196 21.10 3.35 30.29
C GLU A 196 19.60 3.11 30.02
N ILE A 197 18.83 2.68 31.04
CA ILE A 197 17.39 2.48 30.90
C ILE A 197 16.67 3.82 30.71
N ASN A 198 17.07 4.87 31.44
CA ASN A 198 16.48 6.20 31.27
C ASN A 198 16.69 6.77 29.86
N GLU A 199 17.86 6.54 29.25
CA GLU A 199 18.11 6.95 27.86
C GLU A 199 17.25 6.16 26.86
N ILE A 200 17.06 4.86 27.08
CA ILE A 200 16.15 4.05 26.25
C ILE A 200 14.70 4.55 26.40
N LEU A 201 14.25 4.85 27.63
CA LEU A 201 12.91 5.37 27.90
C LEU A 201 12.65 6.72 27.23
N LYS A 202 13.67 7.59 27.15
CA LYS A 202 13.59 8.85 26.40
C LYS A 202 13.38 8.60 24.90
N GLN A 203 14.10 7.64 24.32
CA GLN A 203 13.88 7.23 22.92
C GLN A 203 12.49 6.63 22.73
N VAL A 204 12.00 5.81 23.67
CA VAL A 204 10.63 5.28 23.63
C VAL A 204 9.61 6.43 23.58
N GLN A 205 9.78 7.46 24.42
CA GLN A 205 8.88 8.62 24.43
C GLN A 205 8.89 9.40 23.11
N GLU A 206 10.06 9.58 22.50
CA GLU A 206 10.19 10.21 21.18
C GLU A 206 9.47 9.40 20.09
N VAL A 207 9.72 8.09 20.04
CA VAL A 207 9.09 7.19 19.06
C VAL A 207 7.58 7.12 19.26
N GLN A 208 7.09 7.10 20.50
CA GLN A 208 5.66 7.16 20.80
C GLN A 208 5.00 8.45 20.31
N THR A 209 5.70 9.59 20.48
CA THR A 209 5.22 10.90 19.99
C THR A 209 5.12 10.89 18.47
N ASN A 210 6.18 10.44 17.78
CA ASN A 210 6.21 10.34 16.32
C ASN A 210 5.14 9.36 15.79
N LEU A 211 4.92 8.23 16.48
CA LEU A 211 3.87 7.28 16.13
C LEU A 211 2.47 7.90 16.27
N TYR A 212 2.23 8.69 17.31
CA TYR A 212 0.97 9.40 17.49
C TYR A 212 0.71 10.40 16.35
N GLU A 213 1.72 11.17 15.96
CA GLU A 213 1.61 12.10 14.83
C GLU A 213 1.34 11.37 13.51
N ALA A 214 2.05 10.26 13.26
CA ALA A 214 1.83 9.43 12.08
C ALA A 214 0.41 8.83 12.03
N LYS A 215 -0.11 8.39 13.18
CA LYS A 215 -1.51 7.92 13.31
C LYS A 215 -2.52 9.00 12.96
N LYS A 216 -2.30 10.22 13.46
CA LYS A 216 -3.15 11.36 13.16
C LYS A 216 -3.17 11.67 11.66
N ALA A 217 -2.00 11.71 11.02
CA ALA A 217 -1.90 11.94 9.58
C ALA A 217 -2.66 10.89 8.75
N THR A 218 -2.56 9.60 9.12
CA THR A 218 -3.33 8.52 8.49
C THR A 218 -4.84 8.73 8.60
N ILE A 219 -5.34 9.14 9.78
CA ILE A 219 -6.77 9.43 9.98
C ILE A 219 -7.22 10.59 9.09
N ASP A 220 -6.45 11.68 9.04
CA ASP A 220 -6.76 12.85 8.23
C ASP A 220 -6.85 12.48 6.73
N ILE A 221 -5.92 11.66 6.22
CA ILE A 221 -5.92 11.19 4.82
C ILE A 221 -7.06 10.21 4.55
N THR A 222 -7.36 9.31 5.49
CA THR A 222 -8.46 8.34 5.34
C THR A 222 -9.81 9.07 5.24
N ASN A 223 -9.98 10.12 6.04
CA ASN A 223 -11.18 10.95 5.98
C ASN A 223 -11.31 11.69 4.64
N SER A 224 -10.20 12.15 4.05
CA SER A 224 -10.26 12.78 2.71
C SER A 224 -10.63 11.76 1.63
N LEU A 225 -10.07 10.54 1.69
CA LEU A 225 -10.41 9.46 0.75
C LEU A 225 -11.88 9.04 0.86
N SER A 226 -12.43 8.97 2.07
CA SER A 226 -13.83 8.59 2.30
C SER A 226 -14.85 9.68 1.92
N SER A 227 -14.38 10.88 1.61
CA SER A 227 -15.22 12.04 1.28
C SER A 227 -15.36 12.32 -0.22
N LEU A 228 -14.66 11.54 -1.05
CA LEU A 228 -14.71 11.56 -2.51
C LEU A 228 -15.82 10.64 -3.04
#